data_AF-A0A9X2F5R8-F1
#
_entry.id   AF-A0A9X2F5R8-F1
#
_cell.length_a   1.000
_cell.length_b   1.000
_cell.length_c   1.000
_cell.angle_alpha   90.00
_cell.angle_beta   90.00
_cell.angle_gamma   90.00
#
_symmetry.space_group_name_H-M   'P 1'
#
loop_
_entity.id
_entity.type
_entity.pdbx_description
1 polymer ?
#
loop_
_entity_poly.entity_id
_entity_poly.type
_entity_poly.pdbx_seq_one_letter_code
_entity_poly.pdbx_strand_id
1 'polypeptide(L)'
;MRHKHPDIGDREFDYVHLDEAFNYFAWSECAVNPTTLLETLQDTIAYEHDRAIPLFYPDHPHQIWAITTVHLVAHYQVLPDRVEIGPMESRMSGDSYEPKHDLHATFTE
;
A
#
# COMPACT_ATOMS: atom_id res chain seq x y z
N MET A 1 15.78 -16.94 7.98
CA MET A 1 14.77 -16.10 8.66
C MET A 1 14.49 -14.93 7.74
N ARG A 2 13.22 -14.59 7.48
CA ARG A 2 12.90 -13.31 6.83
C ARG A 2 13.19 -12.21 7.85
N HIS A 3 13.98 -11.23 7.47
CA HIS A 3 14.26 -10.06 8.32
C HIS A 3 13.39 -8.91 7.83
N LYS A 4 12.70 -8.23 8.76
CA LYS A 4 11.98 -6.99 8.42
C LYS A 4 13.00 -5.94 7.98
N HIS A 5 12.64 -5.15 6.97
CA HIS A 5 13.48 -4.06 6.49
C HIS A 5 13.73 -3.06 7.64
N PRO A 6 14.97 -2.62 7.88
CA PRO A 6 15.33 -1.80 9.05
C PRO A 6 14.56 -0.49 9.10
N ASP A 7 14.20 0.06 7.96
CA ASP A 7 13.37 1.25 7.91
C ASP A 7 11.91 0.91 8.27
N ILE A 8 11.36 -0.23 7.86
CA ILE A 8 9.92 -0.50 8.05
C ILE A 8 9.61 -1.22 9.37
N GLY A 9 10.58 -1.94 9.95
CA GLY A 9 10.34 -2.99 10.94
C GLY A 9 9.52 -2.60 12.17
N ASP A 10 9.63 -1.34 12.59
CA ASP A 10 8.99 -0.77 13.78
C ASP A 10 7.89 0.26 13.46
N ARG A 11 7.56 0.47 12.17
CA ARG A 11 6.58 1.48 11.73
C ARG A 11 5.15 0.95 11.78
N GLU A 12 4.23 1.81 12.20
CA GLU A 12 2.80 1.53 12.09
C GLU A 12 2.34 1.68 10.63
N PHE A 13 1.41 0.82 10.21
CA PHE A 13 0.79 0.92 8.90
C PHE A 13 -0.53 1.64 9.07
N ASP A 14 -0.62 2.82 8.46
CA ASP A 14 -1.82 3.62 8.51
C ASP A 14 -2.70 3.33 7.28
N TYR A 15 -3.83 2.68 7.55
CA TYR A 15 -4.89 2.46 6.58
C TYR A 15 -6.02 3.43 6.87
N VAL A 16 -5.80 4.72 6.59
CA VAL A 16 -6.82 5.75 6.82
C VAL A 16 -8.09 5.40 6.03
N HIS A 17 -9.17 5.15 6.77
CA HIS A 17 -10.53 4.96 6.27
C HIS A 17 -10.74 3.83 5.26
N LEU A 18 -10.41 2.59 5.65
CA LEU A 18 -10.99 1.41 5.00
C LEU A 18 -12.50 1.41 5.21
N ASP A 19 -13.26 1.42 4.11
CA ASP A 19 -14.71 1.46 4.13
C ASP A 19 -15.33 0.25 3.39
N GLU A 20 -16.64 0.29 3.17
CA GLU A 20 -17.33 -0.78 2.45
C GLU A 20 -16.81 -0.99 1.02
N ALA A 21 -16.26 0.05 0.38
CA ALA A 21 -15.67 -0.08 -0.95
C ALA A 21 -14.37 -0.87 -0.90
N PHE A 22 -13.57 -0.74 0.17
CA PHE A 22 -12.40 -1.61 0.36
C PHE A 22 -12.82 -3.07 0.53
N ASN A 23 -13.86 -3.34 1.32
CA ASN A 23 -14.34 -4.71 1.52
C ASN A 23 -14.81 -5.31 0.20
N TYR A 24 -15.54 -4.54 -0.60
CA TYR A 24 -15.95 -4.97 -1.94
C TYR A 24 -14.73 -5.24 -2.84
N PHE A 25 -13.76 -4.32 -2.87
CA PHE A 25 -12.54 -4.48 -3.65
C PHE A 25 -11.79 -5.77 -3.27
N ALA A 26 -11.59 -6.03 -1.97
CA ALA A 26 -10.90 -7.23 -1.52
C ALA A 26 -11.63 -8.52 -1.95
N TRP A 27 -12.94 -8.59 -1.72
CA TRP A 27 -13.72 -9.80 -1.99
C TRP A 27 -13.98 -10.02 -3.48
N SER A 28 -14.41 -8.99 -4.19
CA SER A 28 -14.87 -9.07 -5.57
C SER A 28 -13.70 -8.98 -6.55
N GLU A 29 -12.77 -8.05 -6.28
CA GLU A 29 -11.70 -7.73 -7.23
C GLU A 29 -10.43 -8.51 -6.95
N CYS A 30 -10.09 -8.77 -5.69
CA CYS A 30 -8.87 -9.51 -5.32
C CYS A 30 -9.13 -10.98 -4.94
N ALA A 31 -10.40 -11.39 -4.83
CA ALA A 31 -10.86 -12.70 -4.39
C ALA A 31 -10.21 -13.17 -3.06
N VAL A 32 -10.05 -12.25 -2.11
CA VAL A 32 -9.43 -12.53 -0.81
C VAL A 32 -10.12 -11.76 0.29
N ASN A 33 -10.09 -12.32 1.50
CA ASN A 33 -10.63 -11.64 2.67
C ASN A 33 -9.90 -10.29 2.90
N PRO A 34 -10.63 -9.20 3.25
CA PRO A 34 -10.05 -7.89 3.51
C PRO A 34 -8.90 -7.90 4.51
N THR A 35 -9.03 -8.61 5.63
CA THR A 35 -7.98 -8.72 6.65
C THR A 35 -6.74 -9.40 6.09
N THR A 36 -6.92 -10.54 5.41
CA THR A 36 -5.81 -11.28 4.78
C THR A 36 -5.12 -10.46 3.69
N LEU A 37 -5.86 -9.65 2.94
CA LEU A 37 -5.30 -8.75 1.93
C LEU A 37 -4.35 -7.73 2.57
N LEU A 38 -4.78 -7.10 3.66
CA LEU A 38 -3.99 -6.12 4.40
C LEU A 38 -2.76 -6.75 5.06
N GLU A 39 -2.93 -7.89 5.73
CA GLU A 39 -1.81 -8.64 6.34
C GLU A 39 -0.76 -9.01 5.29
N THR A 40 -1.21 -9.49 4.12
CA THR A 40 -0.33 -9.83 3.01
C THR A 40 0.41 -8.60 2.48
N LEU A 41 -0.28 -7.46 2.35
CA LEU A 41 0.32 -6.20 1.93
C LEU A 41 1.37 -5.71 2.93
N GLN A 42 1.01 -5.69 4.22
CA GLN A 42 1.91 -5.35 5.33
C GLN A 42 3.17 -6.19 5.34
N ASP A 43 3.02 -7.50 5.30
CA ASP A 43 4.16 -8.42 5.31
C ASP A 43 5.01 -8.22 4.05
N THR A 44 4.40 -8.06 2.89
CA THR A 44 5.15 -7.84 1.64
C THR A 44 5.96 -6.55 1.72
N ILE A 45 5.37 -5.44 2.21
CA ILE A 45 6.10 -4.19 2.40
C ILE A 45 7.22 -4.38 3.44
N ALA A 46 6.91 -4.95 4.59
CA ALA A 46 7.86 -5.10 5.70
C ALA A 46 9.05 -6.00 5.37
N TYR A 47 8.87 -7.05 4.57
CA TYR A 47 9.90 -8.03 4.27
C TYR A 47 10.50 -7.91 2.86
N GLU A 48 9.84 -7.20 1.94
CA GLU A 48 10.22 -7.13 0.54
C GLU A 48 10.35 -5.69 0.00
N HIS A 49 10.50 -4.69 0.88
CA HIS A 49 10.73 -3.29 0.51
C HIS A 49 11.85 -3.12 -0.53
N ASP A 50 12.95 -3.86 -0.41
CA ASP A 50 14.09 -3.81 -1.34
C ASP A 50 13.71 -4.18 -2.80
N ARG A 51 12.55 -4.82 -2.99
CA ARG A 51 12.02 -5.21 -4.30
C ARG A 51 11.00 -4.21 -4.85
N ALA A 52 10.63 -3.21 -4.07
CA ALA A 52 9.70 -2.18 -4.49
C ALA A 52 10.32 -1.27 -5.55
N ILE A 53 9.48 -0.77 -6.45
CA ILE A 53 9.89 0.10 -7.54
C ILE A 53 9.67 1.55 -7.10
N PRO A 54 10.71 2.40 -7.05
CA PRO A 54 10.52 3.82 -6.76
C PRO A 54 9.78 4.48 -7.93
N LEU A 55 8.70 5.20 -7.62
CA LEU A 55 7.94 5.98 -8.58
C LEU A 55 8.36 7.45 -8.52
N PHE A 56 8.50 8.09 -9.69
CA PHE A 56 8.89 9.49 -9.77
C PHE A 56 7.66 10.39 -9.83
N TYR A 57 7.43 11.17 -8.76
CA TYR A 57 6.40 12.19 -8.68
C TYR A 57 7.06 13.53 -8.31
N PRO A 58 7.24 14.45 -9.28
CA PRO A 58 8.02 15.67 -9.07
C PRO A 58 7.39 16.63 -8.05
N ASP A 59 6.08 16.59 -7.90
CA ASP A 59 5.30 17.48 -7.04
C ASP A 59 4.98 16.84 -5.67
N HIS A 60 5.54 15.67 -5.36
CA HIS A 60 5.29 14.96 -4.11
C HIS A 60 6.53 15.00 -3.19
N PRO A 61 6.41 15.43 -1.92
CA PRO A 61 7.57 15.65 -1.04
C PRO A 61 8.33 14.39 -0.62
N HIS A 62 7.76 13.20 -0.82
CA HIS A 62 8.33 11.93 -0.36
C HIS A 62 8.46 10.92 -1.49
N GLN A 63 9.36 9.96 -1.34
CA GLN A 63 9.49 8.87 -2.32
C GLN A 63 8.27 7.94 -2.23
N ILE A 64 7.51 7.83 -3.32
CA ILE A 64 6.47 6.82 -3.47
C ILE A 64 7.08 5.55 -4.03
N TRP A 65 6.63 4.41 -3.53
CA TRP A 65 7.06 3.09 -3.92
C TRP A 65 5.86 2.29 -4.43
N ALA A 66 6.06 1.51 -5.48
CA ALA A 66 5.12 0.49 -5.91
C ALA A 66 5.61 -0.89 -5.46
N ILE A 67 4.73 -1.68 -4.87
CA ILE A 67 5.02 -3.07 -4.53
C ILE A 67 3.94 -4.00 -5.06
N THR A 68 4.36 -5.18 -5.52
CA THR A 68 3.48 -6.20 -6.06
C THR A 68 3.34 -7.34 -5.05
N THR A 69 2.11 -7.63 -4.64
CA THR A 69 1.76 -8.83 -3.88
C THR A 69 1.21 -9.91 -4.81
N VAL A 70 0.77 -11.03 -4.25
CA VAL A 70 0.03 -12.05 -5.02
C VAL A 70 -1.35 -11.54 -5.48
N HIS A 71 -1.96 -10.59 -4.76
CA HIS A 71 -3.33 -10.13 -5.00
C HIS A 71 -3.42 -8.78 -5.71
N LEU A 72 -2.49 -7.86 -5.40
CA LEU A 72 -2.59 -6.47 -5.84
C LEU A 72 -1.22 -5.86 -6.15
N VAL A 73 -1.23 -4.70 -6.81
CA VAL A 73 -0.15 -3.72 -6.80
C VAL A 73 -0.59 -2.59 -5.89
N ALA A 74 0.26 -2.13 -4.98
CA ALA A 74 -0.03 -1.02 -4.08
C ALA A 74 1.04 0.05 -4.19
N HIS A 75 0.61 1.31 -4.08
CA HIS A 75 1.50 2.43 -3.86
C HIS A 75 1.60 2.72 -2.36
N TYR A 76 2.78 3.08 -1.90
CA TYR A 76 3.00 3.46 -0.51
C TYR A 76 4.16 4.44 -0.37
N GLN A 77 4.20 5.15 0.74
CA GLN A 77 5.34 5.94 1.14
C GLN A 77 5.72 5.62 2.58
N VAL A 78 6.98 5.89 2.88
CA VAL A 78 7.57 5.58 4.17
C VAL A 78 7.92 6.89 4.87
N LEU A 79 7.17 7.21 5.92
CA LEU A 79 7.35 8.40 6.74
C LEU A 79 8.13 8.06 8.03
N PRO A 80 8.60 9.04 8.81
CA PRO A 80 9.37 8.78 10.02
C PRO A 80 8.63 7.89 11.04
N ASP A 81 7.32 8.08 11.20
CA ASP A 81 6.47 7.44 12.21
C ASP A 81 5.57 6.31 11.65
N ARG A 82 5.26 6.33 10.35
CA ARG A 82 4.29 5.42 9.74
C ARG A 82 4.62 5.07 8.29
N VAL A 83 3.95 4.04 7.79
CA VAL A 83 3.83 3.71 6.36
C VAL A 83 2.42 4.09 5.93
N GLU A 84 2.33 4.95 4.92
CA GLU A 84 1.04 5.34 4.33
C GLU A 84 0.79 4.55 3.05
N ILE A 85 -0.39 3.97 2.95
CA ILE A 85 -0.82 3.19 1.79
C ILE A 85 -1.74 4.06 0.92
N GLY A 86 -1.42 4.11 -0.36
CA GLY A 86 -2.18 4.83 -1.37
C GLY A 86 -2.99 3.89 -2.27
N PRO A 87 -3.17 4.26 -3.54
CA PRO A 87 -3.93 3.46 -4.50
C PRO A 87 -3.48 2.00 -4.59
N MET A 88 -4.46 1.12 -4.76
CA MET A 88 -4.30 -0.31 -4.90
C MET A 88 -4.98 -0.78 -6.18
N GLU A 89 -4.29 -1.57 -7.00
CA GLU A 89 -4.84 -2.16 -8.22
C GLU A 89 -4.89 -3.68 -8.06
N SER A 90 -6.05 -4.29 -8.33
CA SER A 90 -6.20 -5.73 -8.33
C SER A 90 -5.40 -6.35 -9.47
N ARG A 91 -4.60 -7.38 -9.16
CA ARG A 91 -3.93 -8.18 -10.19
C ARG A 91 -4.84 -9.15 -10.91
N MET A 92 -6.06 -9.36 -10.40
CA MET A 92 -7.02 -10.29 -10.96
C MET A 92 -7.95 -9.60 -11.96
N SER A 93 -8.57 -8.49 -11.56
CA SER A 93 -9.52 -7.77 -12.40
C SER A 93 -8.92 -6.53 -13.08
N GLY A 94 -7.84 -5.97 -12.54
CA GLY A 94 -7.30 -4.67 -12.96
C GLY A 94 -8.05 -3.47 -12.39
N ASP A 95 -9.10 -3.69 -11.59
CA ASP A 95 -9.82 -2.60 -10.94
C ASP A 95 -8.97 -1.97 -9.84
N SER A 96 -9.21 -0.68 -9.59
CA SER A 96 -8.47 0.10 -8.60
C SER A 96 -9.34 0.49 -7.42
N TYR A 97 -8.75 0.44 -6.23
CA TYR A 97 -9.27 1.07 -5.02
C TYR A 97 -8.34 2.21 -4.61
N GLU A 98 -8.90 3.40 -4.51
CA GLU A 98 -8.23 4.58 -4.01
C GLU A 98 -8.66 4.80 -2.55
N PRO A 99 -7.77 4.60 -1.57
CA PRO A 99 -8.05 5.02 -0.20
C PRO A 99 -8.37 6.52 -0.20
N LYS A 100 -9.13 6.99 0.79
CA LYS A 100 -9.43 8.43 0.96
C LYS A 100 -8.18 9.28 1.20
N HIS A 101 -7.05 8.63 1.44
CA HIS A 101 -5.72 9.19 1.46
C HIS A 101 -5.09 8.97 0.08
N ASP A 102 -5.25 9.93 -0.81
CA ASP A 102 -4.57 9.89 -2.10
C ASP A 102 -3.13 10.38 -1.90
N LEU A 103 -2.15 9.47 -2.04
CA LEU A 103 -0.73 9.80 -1.98
C LEU A 103 -0.31 10.78 -3.09
N HIS A 104 -1.10 10.90 -4.16
CA HIS A 104 -0.84 11.79 -5.27
C HIS A 104 -1.59 13.12 -5.15
N ALA A 105 -2.53 13.24 -4.22
CA ALA A 105 -3.17 14.51 -3.90
C ALA A 105 -2.23 15.30 -2.98
N THR A 106 -1.49 16.23 -3.58
CA THR A 106 -0.70 17.26 -2.89
C THR A 106 -1.38 17.74 -1.61
N PHE A 107 -0.72 17.58 -0.46
CA PHE A 107 -0.99 18.38 0.73
C PHE A 107 -0.59 19.84 0.43
N THR A 108 -1.42 20.53 -0.35
CA THR A 108 -1.54 21.99 -0.22
C THR A 108 -2.45 22.24 0.96
N GLU A 109 -1.86 22.29 2.16
CA GLU A 109 -2.11 23.27 3.24
C GLU A 109 -1.25 22.97 4.48
#